data_AF-A0A960RVU8-F1
#
_entry.id   AF-A0A960RVU8-F1
#
_cell.length_a   1.000
_cell.length_b   1.000
_cell.length_c   1.000
_cell.angle_alpha   90.00
_cell.angle_beta   90.00
_cell.angle_gamma   90.00
#
_symmetry.space_group_name_H-M   'P 1'
#
loop_
_entity.id
_entity.type
_entity.pdbx_description
1 polymer ?
#
loop_
_entity_poly.entity_id
_entity_poly.type
_entity_poly.pdbx_seq_one_letter_code
_entity_poly.pdbx_strand_id
1 'polypeptide(L)'
;MTRNYYFLANALPELQIGVPPDLDFRSFIVLAKNNLWDVDYEEIRILREYYDIQNIRSFWREEEISDRGNYDENALEEALLTQEGFPPFVYDFLDRYDDVEERLYNFPALVAGYFQYYLPRTSGFLHDYLTFEREWRLVFTGFRAKKLGRDLMKELQFEDPNDDLVAQIIAQKDAKNYEPPDRYADLKVLFEEHGDAPMELHQALCDYRFQKIDSLLGVDIFTINRIVGYMAQLIIVEKWLELDRKKGEQIVESIVKEAS
;
A
#
# COMPACT_ATOMS: atom_id res chain seq x y z
N MET A 1 0.39 28.83 -9.99
CA MET A 1 1.85 28.79 -9.77
C MET A 1 2.16 27.49 -9.08
N THR A 2 3.09 26.70 -9.60
CA THR A 2 3.58 25.49 -8.94
C THR A 2 4.41 25.91 -7.72
N ARG A 3 4.13 25.32 -6.56
CA ARG A 3 4.89 25.59 -5.33
C ARG A 3 6.17 24.74 -5.33
N ASN A 4 7.27 25.35 -4.88
CA ASN A 4 8.56 24.69 -4.80
C ASN A 4 9.01 24.59 -3.33
N TYR A 5 9.43 23.40 -2.92
CA TYR A 5 9.85 23.05 -1.56
C TYR A 5 11.36 22.84 -1.48
N TYR A 6 12.13 23.89 -1.80
CA TYR A 6 13.59 23.80 -1.87
C TYR A 6 14.22 23.25 -0.58
N PHE A 7 13.80 23.74 0.60
CA PHE A 7 14.35 23.26 1.87
C PHE A 7 14.06 21.77 2.07
N LEU A 8 12.79 21.39 2.03
CA LEU A 8 12.38 20.02 2.34
C LEU A 8 12.99 19.04 1.34
N ALA A 9 12.91 19.31 0.04
CA ALA A 9 13.44 18.42 -0.99
C ALA A 9 14.97 18.20 -0.90
N ASN A 10 15.75 19.21 -0.47
CA ASN A 10 17.19 19.05 -0.25
C ASN A 10 17.53 18.35 1.08
N ALA A 11 16.59 18.30 2.01
CA ALA A 11 16.76 17.62 3.30
C ALA A 11 16.43 16.13 3.24
N LEU A 12 15.87 15.64 2.12
CA LEU A 12 15.53 14.22 1.93
C LEU A 12 16.80 13.46 1.50
N PRO A 13 17.26 12.46 2.29
CA PRO A 13 18.40 11.62 1.90
C PRO A 13 18.07 10.72 0.71
N GLU A 14 19.08 10.08 0.15
CA GLU A 14 18.85 9.02 -0.85
C GLU A 14 18.32 7.75 -0.16
N LEU A 15 17.46 7.00 -0.85
CA LEU A 15 16.86 5.77 -0.35
C LEU A 15 17.35 4.57 -1.13
N GLN A 16 17.56 3.46 -0.44
CA GLN A 16 17.93 2.18 -1.04
C GLN A 16 17.27 1.02 -0.28
N ILE A 17 16.71 0.07 -1.02
CA ILE A 17 16.14 -1.15 -0.43
C ILE A 17 17.24 -1.93 0.29
N GLY A 18 16.96 -2.33 1.54
CA GLY A 18 17.90 -3.09 2.38
C GLY A 18 18.91 -2.22 3.13
N VAL A 19 18.89 -0.90 2.96
CA VAL A 19 19.73 0.04 3.72
C VAL A 19 18.86 0.87 4.65
N PRO A 20 19.15 0.93 5.97
CA PRO A 20 18.43 1.82 6.89
C PRO A 20 18.48 3.29 6.42
N PRO A 21 17.33 3.98 6.32
CA PRO A 21 17.31 5.37 5.90
C PRO A 21 17.87 6.28 7.00
N ASP A 22 18.59 7.33 6.61
CA ASP A 22 19.10 8.35 7.56
C ASP A 22 17.96 9.17 8.20
N LEU A 23 16.82 9.26 7.51
CA LEU A 23 15.61 9.93 7.96
C LEU A 23 14.47 8.91 8.05
N ASP A 24 14.06 8.57 9.28
CA ASP A 24 12.94 7.68 9.53
C ASP A 24 11.58 8.33 9.19
N PHE A 25 10.56 7.48 9.05
CA PHE A 25 9.21 7.91 8.67
C PHE A 25 8.60 8.92 9.64
N ARG A 26 8.77 8.73 10.97
CA ARG A 26 8.21 9.66 11.97
C ARG A 26 8.81 11.05 11.83
N SER A 27 10.13 11.11 11.69
CA SER A 27 10.89 12.34 11.50
C SER A 27 10.54 13.00 10.17
N PHE A 28 10.37 12.21 9.10
CA PHE A 28 9.88 12.71 7.82
C PHE A 28 8.49 13.36 7.94
N ILE A 29 7.52 12.73 8.63
CA ILE A 29 6.18 13.30 8.81
C ILE A 29 6.23 14.63 9.57
N VAL A 30 7.05 14.73 10.62
CA VAL A 30 7.25 15.99 11.35
C VAL A 30 7.84 17.07 10.43
N LEU A 31 8.86 16.73 9.64
CA LEU A 31 9.45 17.64 8.66
C LEU A 31 8.42 18.09 7.62
N ALA A 32 7.66 17.15 7.05
CA ALA A 32 6.65 17.45 6.04
C ALA A 32 5.57 18.38 6.61
N LYS A 33 5.02 18.07 7.79
CA LYS A 33 3.98 18.88 8.43
C LYS A 33 4.42 20.30 8.73
N ASN A 34 5.69 20.51 9.07
CA ASN A 34 6.23 21.83 9.40
C ASN A 34 6.63 22.66 8.17
N ASN A 35 6.76 22.05 6.99
CA ASN A 35 7.32 22.71 5.80
C ASN A 35 6.41 22.67 4.57
N LEU A 36 5.32 21.89 4.60
CA LEU A 36 4.31 21.87 3.56
C LEU A 36 3.17 22.84 3.87
N TRP A 37 2.53 23.32 2.81
CA TRP A 37 1.25 24.00 2.94
C TRP A 37 0.16 22.96 3.17
N ASP A 38 -0.89 23.31 3.92
CA ASP A 38 -1.98 22.38 4.26
C ASP A 38 -2.59 21.68 3.04
N VAL A 39 -2.76 22.43 1.94
CA VAL A 39 -3.31 21.89 0.68
C VAL A 39 -2.45 20.78 0.09
N ASP A 40 -1.12 20.89 0.20
CA ASP A 40 -0.19 19.90 -0.35
C ASP A 40 0.09 18.77 0.67
N TYR A 41 0.00 19.08 1.97
CA TYR A 41 0.05 18.07 3.02
C TYR A 41 -1.13 17.10 2.95
N GLU A 42 -2.25 17.50 2.34
CA GLU A 42 -3.38 16.60 2.12
C GLU A 42 -3.00 15.38 1.26
N GLU A 43 -2.08 15.51 0.30
CA GLU A 43 -1.59 14.36 -0.47
C GLU A 43 -0.88 13.33 0.40
N ILE A 44 -0.12 13.79 1.41
CA ILE A 44 0.48 12.92 2.42
C ILE A 44 -0.59 12.25 3.26
N ARG A 45 -1.61 13.01 3.69
CA ARG A 45 -2.73 12.53 4.51
C ARG A 45 -3.49 11.39 3.80
N ILE A 46 -3.81 11.58 2.52
CA ILE A 46 -4.49 10.60 1.67
C ILE A 46 -3.67 9.31 1.59
N LEU A 47 -2.37 9.39 1.29
CA LEU A 47 -1.51 8.21 1.19
C LEU A 47 -1.42 7.47 2.54
N ARG A 48 -1.31 8.20 3.65
CA ARG A 48 -1.32 7.62 5.00
C ARG A 48 -2.64 6.94 5.35
N GLU A 49 -3.76 7.39 4.80
CA GLU A 49 -5.08 6.82 5.07
C GLU A 49 -5.21 5.37 4.57
N TYR A 50 -4.47 4.98 3.53
CA TYR A 50 -4.34 3.58 3.16
C TYR A 50 -3.85 2.72 4.34
N TYR A 51 -2.88 3.24 5.12
CA TYR A 51 -2.35 2.56 6.29
C TYR A 51 -3.30 2.62 7.47
N ASP A 52 -4.11 3.67 7.61
CA ASP A 52 -5.20 3.67 8.59
C ASP A 52 -6.21 2.55 8.30
N ILE A 53 -6.55 2.33 7.03
CA ILE A 53 -7.42 1.21 6.63
C ILE A 53 -6.77 -0.14 6.96
N GLN A 54 -5.45 -0.29 6.76
CA GLN A 54 -4.76 -1.49 7.22
C GLN A 54 -4.76 -1.61 8.76
N ASN A 55 -4.62 -0.49 9.47
CA ASN A 55 -4.64 -0.45 10.93
C ASN A 55 -6.01 -0.83 11.50
N ILE A 56 -7.12 -0.50 10.83
CA ILE A 56 -8.45 -0.98 11.21
C ILE A 56 -8.46 -2.52 11.29
N ARG A 57 -7.84 -3.20 10.30
CA ARG A 57 -7.71 -4.65 10.32
C ARG A 57 -6.80 -5.14 11.44
N SER A 58 -5.65 -4.49 11.66
CA SER A 58 -4.75 -4.83 12.77
C SER A 58 -5.46 -4.70 14.12
N PHE A 59 -6.20 -3.62 14.31
CA PHE A 59 -7.00 -3.34 15.51
C PHE A 59 -8.00 -4.46 15.78
N TRP A 60 -8.78 -4.88 14.79
CA TRP A 60 -9.70 -6.02 14.93
C TRP A 60 -9.03 -7.36 15.20
N ARG A 61 -7.75 -7.50 14.85
CA ARG A 61 -6.97 -8.72 15.10
C ARG A 61 -6.14 -8.64 16.38
N GLU A 62 -6.26 -7.55 17.13
CA GLU A 62 -5.44 -7.26 18.31
C GLU A 62 -3.93 -7.31 17.98
N GLU A 63 -3.57 -6.89 16.77
CA GLU A 63 -2.19 -6.78 16.28
C GLU A 63 -1.68 -5.34 16.44
N GLU A 64 -0.36 -5.18 16.54
CA GLU A 64 0.28 -3.87 16.56
C GLU A 64 -0.11 -3.04 15.32
N ILE A 65 -0.59 -1.82 15.55
CA ILE A 65 -0.92 -0.88 14.48
C ILE A 65 0.35 -0.17 13.98
N SER A 66 0.37 0.15 12.70
CA SER A 66 1.46 0.89 12.07
C SER A 66 1.34 2.39 12.34
N ASP A 67 2.42 3.04 12.73
CA ASP A 67 2.51 4.52 12.87
C ASP A 67 2.45 5.29 11.53
N ARG A 68 2.44 4.55 10.42
CA ARG A 68 2.28 5.09 9.06
C ARG A 68 0.90 5.67 8.77
N GLY A 69 -0.11 5.24 9.52
CA GLY A 69 -1.46 5.83 9.48
C GLY A 69 -1.49 7.26 10.02
N ASN A 70 -2.58 7.99 9.79
CA ASN A 70 -2.86 9.28 10.40
C ASN A 70 -3.27 9.18 11.87
N TYR A 71 -3.80 8.04 12.30
CA TYR A 71 -4.30 7.81 13.65
C TYR A 71 -3.34 6.94 14.47
N ASP A 72 -3.18 7.30 15.74
CA ASP A 72 -2.70 6.35 16.75
C ASP A 72 -3.86 5.45 17.23
N GLU A 73 -3.59 4.54 18.15
CA GLU A 73 -4.56 3.52 18.56
C GLU A 73 -5.81 4.12 19.20
N ASN A 74 -5.62 5.09 20.10
CA ASN A 74 -6.72 5.77 20.78
C ASN A 74 -7.55 6.59 19.79
N ALA A 75 -6.90 7.33 18.89
CA ALA A 75 -7.58 8.15 17.91
C ALA A 75 -8.30 7.30 16.85
N LEU A 76 -7.74 6.12 16.50
CA LEU A 76 -8.38 5.15 15.62
C LEU A 76 -9.64 4.57 16.28
N GLU A 77 -9.55 4.14 17.53
CA GLU A 77 -10.69 3.64 18.29
C GLU A 77 -11.78 4.71 18.40
N GLU A 78 -11.41 5.95 18.76
CA GLU A 78 -12.35 7.08 18.82
C GLU A 78 -13.03 7.31 17.47
N ALA A 79 -12.27 7.37 16.36
CA ALA A 79 -12.81 7.59 15.02
C ALA A 79 -13.80 6.50 14.57
N LEU A 80 -13.57 5.24 14.97
CA LEU A 80 -14.47 4.13 14.67
C LEU A 80 -15.73 4.15 15.56
N LEU A 81 -15.61 4.55 16.82
CA LEU A 81 -16.74 4.65 17.76
C LEU A 81 -17.67 5.83 17.48
N THR A 82 -17.10 7.00 17.18
CA THR A 82 -17.88 8.22 16.88
C THR A 82 -18.38 8.27 15.45
N GLN A 83 -17.86 7.39 14.59
CA GLN A 83 -18.03 7.44 13.14
C GLN A 83 -17.61 8.79 12.53
N GLU A 84 -16.52 9.37 13.04
CA GLU A 84 -15.93 10.61 12.54
C GLU A 84 -14.45 10.45 12.17
N GLY A 85 -13.99 11.14 11.12
CA GLY A 85 -12.58 11.18 10.71
C GLY A 85 -12.24 10.41 9.42
N PHE A 86 -12.95 9.33 9.12
CA PHE A 86 -12.79 8.57 7.87
C PHE A 86 -13.77 9.01 6.77
N PRO A 87 -13.47 8.69 5.50
CA PRO A 87 -14.46 8.79 4.45
C PRO A 87 -15.69 7.91 4.69
N PRO A 88 -16.88 8.28 4.14
CA PRO A 88 -18.14 7.58 4.39
C PRO A 88 -18.11 6.07 4.12
N PHE A 89 -17.32 5.61 3.14
CA PHE A 89 -17.27 4.18 2.78
C PHE A 89 -16.79 3.29 3.93
N VAL A 90 -16.02 3.83 4.89
CA VAL A 90 -15.58 3.09 6.07
C VAL A 90 -16.78 2.81 6.98
N TYR A 91 -17.64 3.81 7.21
CA TYR A 91 -18.82 3.65 8.06
C TYR A 91 -19.91 2.83 7.39
N ASP A 92 -20.13 3.04 6.08
CA ASP A 92 -21.02 2.19 5.28
C ASP A 92 -20.63 0.70 5.35
N PHE A 93 -19.33 0.41 5.51
CA PHE A 93 -18.80 -0.93 5.72
C PHE A 93 -19.09 -1.45 7.13
N LEU A 94 -18.87 -0.63 8.17
CA LEU A 94 -19.14 -1.01 9.56
C LEU A 94 -20.64 -1.26 9.82
N ASP A 95 -21.50 -0.50 9.16
CA ASP A 95 -22.96 -0.63 9.24
C ASP A 95 -23.46 -1.87 8.49
N ARG A 96 -22.69 -2.38 7.53
CA ARG A 96 -23.02 -3.57 6.74
C ARG A 96 -22.58 -4.88 7.41
N TYR A 97 -21.48 -4.84 8.17
CA TYR A 97 -20.87 -6.02 8.78
C TYR A 97 -20.74 -5.78 10.28
N ASP A 98 -21.55 -6.49 11.06
CA ASP A 98 -21.73 -6.22 12.49
C ASP A 98 -20.57 -6.77 13.33
N ASP A 99 -20.15 -8.02 13.05
CA ASP A 99 -19.11 -8.70 13.83
C ASP A 99 -17.72 -8.66 13.18
N VAL A 100 -16.71 -8.91 14.01
CA VAL A 100 -15.31 -8.87 13.61
C VAL A 100 -14.97 -9.92 12.56
N GLU A 101 -15.58 -11.11 12.60
CA GLU A 101 -15.29 -12.18 11.64
C GLU A 101 -15.77 -11.79 10.24
N GLU A 102 -17.00 -11.26 10.13
CA GLU A 102 -17.55 -10.74 8.88
C GLU A 102 -16.74 -9.56 8.34
N ARG A 103 -16.34 -8.64 9.21
CA ARG A 103 -15.49 -7.50 8.84
C ARG A 103 -14.13 -7.95 8.31
N LEU A 104 -13.50 -8.92 8.94
CA LEU A 104 -12.22 -9.46 8.49
C LEU A 104 -12.36 -10.22 7.15
N TYR A 105 -13.44 -10.98 6.98
CA TYR A 105 -13.71 -11.70 5.73
C TYR A 105 -13.98 -10.74 4.57
N ASN A 106 -14.73 -9.66 4.80
CA ASN A 106 -15.08 -8.67 3.79
C ASN A 106 -14.09 -7.49 3.71
N PHE A 107 -12.99 -7.50 4.47
CA PHE A 107 -11.99 -6.44 4.48
C PHE A 107 -11.52 -5.95 3.10
N PRO A 108 -11.40 -6.81 2.05
CA PRO A 108 -11.07 -6.32 0.71
C PRO A 108 -12.01 -5.21 0.19
N ALA A 109 -13.24 -5.12 0.68
CA ALA A 109 -14.17 -4.03 0.37
C ALA A 109 -13.67 -2.66 0.84
N LEU A 110 -13.00 -2.57 2.00
CA LEU A 110 -12.41 -1.31 2.48
C LEU A 110 -11.22 -0.89 1.60
N VAL A 111 -10.42 -1.86 1.17
CA VAL A 111 -9.28 -1.59 0.28
C VAL A 111 -9.76 -1.13 -1.10
N ALA A 112 -10.79 -1.79 -1.67
CA ALA A 112 -11.41 -1.35 -2.92
C ALA A 112 -12.06 0.03 -2.76
N GLY A 113 -12.79 0.25 -1.67
CA GLY A 113 -13.45 1.51 -1.32
C GLY A 113 -12.47 2.69 -1.24
N TYR A 114 -11.28 2.49 -0.66
CA TYR A 114 -10.22 3.50 -0.65
C TYR A 114 -9.88 4.01 -2.05
N PHE A 115 -9.57 3.10 -2.98
CA PHE A 115 -9.18 3.50 -4.33
C PHE A 115 -10.37 4.10 -5.10
N GLN A 116 -11.57 3.52 -4.97
CA GLN A 116 -12.79 4.06 -5.58
C GLN A 116 -13.13 5.47 -5.07
N TYR A 117 -12.82 5.75 -3.80
CA TYR A 117 -13.02 7.06 -3.21
C TYR A 117 -11.97 8.08 -3.69
N TYR A 118 -10.68 7.73 -3.64
CA TYR A 118 -9.61 8.70 -3.88
C TYR A 118 -9.18 8.88 -5.33
N LEU A 119 -9.27 7.86 -6.18
CA LEU A 119 -8.84 7.99 -7.58
C LEU A 119 -9.56 9.11 -8.34
N PRO A 120 -10.90 9.28 -8.24
CA PRO A 120 -11.60 10.38 -8.92
C PRO A 120 -11.33 11.77 -8.31
N ARG A 121 -10.69 11.83 -7.13
CA ARG A 121 -10.46 13.05 -6.34
C ARG A 121 -9.00 13.51 -6.34
N THR A 122 -8.11 12.72 -6.95
CA THR A 122 -6.68 12.98 -7.01
C THR A 122 -6.27 13.32 -8.44
N SER A 123 -5.12 13.99 -8.58
CA SER A 123 -4.53 14.31 -9.88
C SER A 123 -3.01 14.28 -9.80
N GLY A 124 -2.32 14.34 -10.94
CA GLY A 124 -0.87 14.33 -10.99
C GLY A 124 -0.26 13.06 -10.40
N PHE A 125 0.89 13.20 -9.74
CA PHE A 125 1.65 12.06 -9.23
C PHE A 125 0.85 11.19 -8.26
N LEU A 126 0.10 11.79 -7.32
CA LEU A 126 -0.69 11.00 -6.37
C LEU A 126 -1.71 10.11 -7.07
N HIS A 127 -2.38 10.64 -8.11
CA HIS A 127 -3.33 9.84 -8.90
C HIS A 127 -2.63 8.67 -9.62
N ASP A 128 -1.50 8.96 -10.27
CA ASP A 128 -0.73 7.94 -11.00
C ASP A 128 -0.19 6.87 -10.05
N TYR A 129 0.28 7.27 -8.87
CA TYR A 129 0.74 6.37 -7.82
C TYR A 129 -0.38 5.49 -7.27
N LEU A 130 -1.54 6.07 -6.94
CA LEU A 130 -2.70 5.30 -6.45
C LEU A 130 -3.24 4.35 -7.52
N THR A 131 -3.24 4.77 -8.79
CA THR A 131 -3.61 3.93 -9.93
C THR A 131 -2.67 2.75 -10.02
N PHE A 132 -1.36 3.01 -10.03
CA PHE A 132 -0.34 1.97 -10.01
C PHE A 132 -0.53 0.99 -8.84
N GLU A 133 -0.67 1.51 -7.62
CA GLU A 133 -0.82 0.71 -6.42
C GLU A 133 -2.07 -0.20 -6.48
N ARG A 134 -3.20 0.31 -6.98
CA ARG A 134 -4.38 -0.53 -7.20
C ARG A 134 -4.12 -1.60 -8.25
N GLU A 135 -3.67 -1.19 -9.43
CA GLU A 135 -3.62 -2.06 -10.60
C GLU A 135 -2.64 -3.23 -10.43
N TRP A 136 -1.44 -3.02 -9.86
CA TRP A 136 -0.52 -4.13 -9.65
C TRP A 136 -1.07 -5.16 -8.65
N ARG A 137 -1.83 -4.72 -7.64
CA ARG A 137 -2.51 -5.61 -6.68
C ARG A 137 -3.56 -6.45 -7.39
N LEU A 138 -4.36 -5.85 -8.26
CA LEU A 138 -5.38 -6.56 -9.06
C LEU A 138 -4.74 -7.61 -9.98
N VAL A 139 -3.64 -7.24 -10.65
CA VAL A 139 -2.85 -8.19 -11.47
C VAL A 139 -2.36 -9.36 -10.62
N PHE A 140 -1.83 -9.10 -9.42
CA PHE A 140 -1.38 -10.15 -8.50
C PHE A 140 -2.52 -11.01 -7.93
N THR A 141 -3.69 -10.43 -7.70
CA THR A 141 -4.91 -11.19 -7.37
C THR A 141 -5.23 -12.16 -8.50
N GLY A 142 -5.13 -11.73 -9.76
CA GLY A 142 -5.26 -12.58 -10.94
C GLY A 142 -4.32 -13.78 -10.92
N PHE A 143 -3.01 -13.55 -10.74
CA PHE A 143 -2.01 -14.61 -10.67
C PHE A 143 -2.26 -15.60 -9.53
N ARG A 144 -2.50 -15.08 -8.31
CA ARG A 144 -2.71 -15.89 -7.11
C ARG A 144 -3.99 -16.72 -7.20
N ALA A 145 -5.07 -16.14 -7.70
CA ALA A 145 -6.33 -16.86 -7.87
C ALA A 145 -6.16 -18.05 -8.81
N LYS A 146 -5.47 -17.88 -9.94
CA LYS A 146 -5.16 -18.99 -10.86
C LYS A 146 -4.29 -20.05 -10.23
N LYS A 147 -3.19 -19.65 -9.58
CA LYS A 147 -2.29 -20.57 -8.89
C LYS A 147 -2.99 -21.40 -7.80
N LEU A 148 -3.92 -20.79 -7.07
CA LEU A 148 -4.63 -21.40 -5.95
C LEU A 148 -5.97 -22.03 -6.34
N GLY A 149 -6.37 -21.99 -7.62
CA GLY A 149 -7.66 -22.49 -8.08
C GLY A 149 -8.87 -21.76 -7.49
N ARG A 150 -8.74 -20.46 -7.20
CA ARG A 150 -9.82 -19.62 -6.65
C ARG A 150 -10.62 -18.93 -7.75
N ASP A 151 -11.90 -18.68 -7.46
CA ASP A 151 -12.81 -18.00 -8.39
C ASP A 151 -12.49 -16.51 -8.49
N LEU A 152 -12.10 -16.05 -9.68
CA LEU A 152 -11.80 -14.64 -9.95
C LEU A 152 -12.98 -13.70 -9.72
N MET A 153 -14.21 -14.15 -9.98
CA MET A 153 -15.41 -13.33 -9.72
C MET A 153 -15.56 -13.06 -8.23
N LYS A 154 -15.23 -14.04 -7.39
CA LYS A 154 -15.30 -13.91 -5.93
C LYS A 154 -14.16 -13.05 -5.39
N GLU A 155 -12.94 -13.24 -5.89
CA GLU A 155 -11.77 -12.45 -5.47
C GLU A 155 -11.88 -10.96 -5.84
N LEU A 156 -12.61 -10.64 -6.92
CA LEU A 156 -12.80 -9.28 -7.43
C LEU A 156 -14.21 -8.70 -7.15
N GLN A 157 -14.99 -9.33 -6.26
CA GLN A 157 -16.41 -8.99 -6.06
C GLN A 157 -16.70 -7.55 -5.60
N PHE A 158 -15.68 -6.84 -5.06
CA PHE A 158 -15.81 -5.46 -4.58
C PHE A 158 -15.29 -4.43 -5.59
N GLU A 159 -14.72 -4.87 -6.72
CA GLU A 159 -14.23 -4.00 -7.78
C GLU A 159 -15.34 -3.68 -8.79
N ASP A 160 -15.21 -2.58 -9.53
CA ASP A 160 -16.13 -2.26 -10.62
C ASP A 160 -15.89 -3.24 -11.79
N PRO A 161 -16.87 -4.08 -12.17
CA PRO A 161 -16.71 -5.00 -13.28
C PRO A 161 -16.62 -4.32 -14.65
N ASN A 162 -16.93 -3.01 -14.75
CA ASN A 162 -16.78 -2.22 -15.97
C ASN A 162 -15.42 -1.53 -16.08
N ASP A 163 -14.57 -1.61 -15.05
CA ASP A 163 -13.18 -1.19 -15.14
C ASP A 163 -12.43 -2.09 -16.13
N ASP A 164 -11.70 -1.50 -17.07
CA ASP A 164 -11.05 -2.23 -18.17
C ASP A 164 -10.11 -3.34 -17.68
N LEU A 165 -9.34 -3.08 -16.62
CA LEU A 165 -8.41 -4.07 -16.05
C LEU A 165 -9.17 -5.20 -15.36
N VAL A 166 -10.19 -4.85 -14.56
CA VAL A 166 -11.02 -5.84 -13.85
C VAL A 166 -11.76 -6.73 -14.85
N ALA A 167 -12.36 -6.14 -15.87
CA ALA A 167 -13.04 -6.85 -16.95
C ALA A 167 -12.09 -7.81 -17.68
N GLN A 168 -10.86 -7.36 -17.98
CA GLN A 168 -9.84 -8.21 -18.61
C GLN A 168 -9.42 -9.40 -17.72
N ILE A 169 -9.31 -9.20 -16.41
CA ILE A 169 -9.00 -10.30 -15.47
C ILE A 169 -10.17 -11.30 -15.44
N ILE A 170 -11.40 -10.81 -15.26
CA ILE A 170 -12.61 -11.63 -15.19
C ILE A 170 -12.85 -12.43 -16.47
N ALA A 171 -12.59 -11.83 -17.64
CA ALA A 171 -12.72 -12.50 -18.93
C ALA A 171 -11.87 -13.77 -19.04
N GLN A 172 -10.81 -13.87 -18.22
CA GLN A 172 -9.91 -15.01 -18.18
C GLN A 172 -10.28 -16.04 -17.10
N LYS A 173 -11.48 -15.98 -16.49
CA LYS A 173 -11.91 -16.91 -15.42
C LYS A 173 -11.79 -18.40 -15.77
N ASP A 174 -12.00 -18.78 -17.03
CA ASP A 174 -11.91 -20.17 -17.50
C ASP A 174 -10.52 -20.51 -18.08
N ALA A 175 -9.62 -19.54 -18.21
CA ALA A 175 -8.26 -19.75 -18.70
C ALA A 175 -7.40 -20.52 -17.69
N LYS A 176 -6.48 -21.36 -18.18
CA LYS A 176 -5.54 -22.11 -17.32
C LYS A 176 -4.56 -21.17 -16.61
N ASN A 177 -4.00 -20.23 -17.34
CA ASN A 177 -3.08 -19.21 -16.86
C ASN A 177 -3.72 -17.83 -17.03
N TYR A 178 -3.31 -16.87 -16.20
CA TYR A 178 -3.70 -15.46 -16.34
C TYR A 178 -2.61 -14.70 -17.09
N GLU A 179 -3.02 -13.94 -18.11
CA GLU A 179 -2.17 -13.05 -18.89
C GLU A 179 -2.53 -11.59 -18.55
N PRO A 180 -1.60 -10.81 -17.96
CA PRO A 180 -1.86 -9.41 -17.65
C PRO A 180 -1.82 -8.53 -18.91
N PRO A 181 -2.30 -7.27 -18.83
CA PRO A 181 -2.06 -6.29 -19.88
C PRO A 181 -0.55 -6.04 -20.10
N ASP A 182 -0.15 -5.63 -21.31
CA ASP A 182 1.25 -5.41 -21.69
C ASP A 182 2.02 -4.51 -20.73
N ARG A 183 1.36 -3.49 -20.16
CA ARG A 183 1.97 -2.57 -19.17
C ARG A 183 2.38 -3.22 -17.85
N TYR A 184 1.97 -4.47 -17.63
CA TYR A 184 2.27 -5.30 -16.46
C TYR A 184 2.86 -6.67 -16.84
N ALA A 185 3.46 -6.79 -18.03
CA ALA A 185 4.12 -8.03 -18.46
C ALA A 185 5.33 -8.39 -17.57
N ASP A 186 6.03 -7.39 -17.04
CA ASP A 186 7.10 -7.53 -16.05
C ASP A 186 6.62 -8.20 -14.75
N LEU A 187 5.41 -7.88 -14.28
CA LEU A 187 4.82 -8.53 -13.12
C LEU A 187 4.57 -10.03 -13.32
N LYS A 188 4.29 -10.46 -14.56
CA LYS A 188 4.18 -11.88 -14.88
C LYS A 188 5.52 -12.58 -14.72
N VAL A 189 6.59 -12.01 -15.28
CA VAL A 189 7.95 -12.56 -15.14
C VAL A 189 8.33 -12.68 -13.67
N LEU A 190 8.12 -11.63 -12.88
CA LEU A 190 8.36 -11.64 -11.43
C LEU A 190 7.59 -12.75 -10.70
N PHE A 191 6.31 -12.95 -11.06
CA PHE A 191 5.50 -13.99 -10.47
C PHE A 191 5.92 -15.41 -10.89
N GLU A 192 6.35 -15.59 -12.14
CA GLU A 192 6.84 -16.88 -12.64
C GLU A 192 8.20 -17.26 -12.02
N GLU A 193 9.09 -16.28 -11.83
CA GLU A 193 10.42 -16.49 -11.26
C GLU A 193 10.39 -16.75 -9.76
N HIS A 194 9.58 -15.98 -9.01
CA HIS A 194 9.60 -16.02 -7.55
C HIS A 194 8.30 -16.51 -6.91
N GLY A 195 7.29 -16.90 -7.69
CA GLY A 195 5.94 -17.21 -7.20
C GLY A 195 5.88 -18.30 -6.13
N ASP A 196 6.85 -19.22 -6.10
CA ASP A 196 6.98 -20.31 -5.12
C ASP A 196 7.85 -19.96 -3.92
N ALA A 197 8.51 -18.80 -3.92
CA ALA A 197 9.37 -18.30 -2.86
C ALA A 197 8.79 -16.96 -2.31
N PRO A 198 7.87 -17.01 -1.32
CA PRO A 198 7.13 -15.81 -0.88
C PRO A 198 8.01 -14.63 -0.45
N MET A 199 9.16 -14.90 0.18
CA MET A 199 10.09 -13.86 0.61
C MET A 199 10.81 -13.20 -0.56
N GLU A 200 11.29 -14.00 -1.52
CA GLU A 200 11.95 -13.51 -2.73
C GLU A 200 10.96 -12.72 -3.60
N LEU A 201 9.73 -13.23 -3.75
CA LEU A 201 8.66 -12.52 -4.45
C LEU A 201 8.33 -11.19 -3.78
N HIS A 202 8.32 -11.15 -2.46
CA HIS A 202 8.09 -9.92 -1.72
C HIS A 202 9.21 -8.90 -1.94
N GLN A 203 10.47 -9.33 -1.90
CA GLN A 203 11.62 -8.48 -2.19
C GLN A 203 11.57 -7.92 -3.61
N ALA A 204 11.35 -8.79 -4.60
CA ALA A 204 11.30 -8.40 -6.00
C ALA A 204 10.12 -7.44 -6.28
N LEU A 205 9.00 -7.59 -5.57
CA LEU A 205 7.90 -6.63 -5.60
C LEU A 205 8.25 -5.29 -4.94
N CYS A 206 9.02 -5.29 -3.86
CA CYS A 206 9.51 -4.05 -3.25
C CYS A 206 10.42 -3.29 -4.22
N ASP A 207 11.37 -3.98 -4.87
CA ASP A 207 12.26 -3.39 -5.87
C ASP A 207 11.48 -2.85 -7.06
N TYR A 208 10.55 -3.65 -7.60
CA TYR A 208 9.67 -3.24 -8.70
C TYR A 208 8.87 -1.97 -8.35
N ARG A 209 8.23 -1.93 -7.18
CA ARG A 209 7.45 -0.77 -6.74
C ARG A 209 8.34 0.46 -6.53
N PHE A 210 9.50 0.28 -5.91
CA PHE A 210 10.45 1.36 -5.66
C PHE A 210 10.89 2.02 -6.98
N GLN A 211 11.27 1.22 -7.98
CA GLN A 211 11.68 1.69 -9.31
C GLN A 211 10.49 2.30 -10.08
N LYS A 212 9.29 1.72 -9.95
CA LYS A 212 8.11 2.26 -10.61
C LYS A 212 7.78 3.66 -10.10
N ILE A 213 7.89 3.90 -8.78
CA ILE A 213 7.72 5.23 -8.20
C ILE A 213 8.68 6.23 -8.84
N ASP A 214 9.96 5.89 -8.98
CA ASP A 214 10.93 6.76 -9.67
C ASP A 214 10.54 7.04 -11.13
N SER A 215 9.99 6.05 -11.84
CA SER A 215 9.54 6.26 -13.22
C SER A 215 8.29 7.15 -13.35
N LEU A 216 7.45 7.19 -12.31
CA LEU A 216 6.29 8.07 -12.22
C LEU A 216 6.70 9.49 -11.82
N LEU A 217 7.82 9.63 -11.11
CA LEU A 217 8.39 10.92 -10.78
C LEU A 217 9.00 11.54 -12.05
N GLY A 218 8.54 12.75 -12.39
CA GLY A 218 9.14 13.54 -13.46
C GLY A 218 10.51 14.11 -13.08
N VAL A 219 11.01 15.05 -13.89
CA VAL A 219 12.32 15.69 -13.67
C VAL A 219 12.33 16.75 -12.55
N ASP A 220 11.15 17.14 -12.05
CA ASP A 220 11.03 18.25 -11.12
C ASP A 220 11.29 17.85 -9.66
N ILE A 221 12.50 18.14 -9.20
CA ILE A 221 13.01 17.74 -7.88
C ILE A 221 12.45 18.52 -6.68
N PHE A 222 11.83 19.69 -6.89
CA PHE A 222 11.38 20.58 -5.79
C PHE A 222 9.86 20.60 -5.60
N THR A 223 9.13 19.63 -6.12
CA THR A 223 7.66 19.62 -6.12
C THR A 223 7.07 18.78 -4.99
N ILE A 224 5.77 18.95 -4.73
CA ILE A 224 5.02 18.06 -3.82
C ILE A 224 5.13 16.60 -4.28
N ASN A 225 5.05 16.35 -5.59
CA ASN A 225 5.20 15.02 -6.19
C ASN A 225 6.48 14.32 -5.70
N ARG A 226 7.62 15.04 -5.66
CA ARG A 226 8.89 14.47 -5.19
C ARG A 226 8.83 14.08 -3.71
N ILE A 227 8.16 14.87 -2.88
CA ILE A 227 8.03 14.61 -1.45
C ILE A 227 7.09 13.43 -1.19
N VAL A 228 5.96 13.36 -1.89
CA VAL A 228 5.00 12.25 -1.78
C VAL A 228 5.62 10.95 -2.31
N GLY A 229 6.34 11.01 -3.44
CA GLY A 229 7.06 9.86 -3.98
C GLY A 229 8.18 9.36 -3.06
N TYR A 230 8.94 10.28 -2.46
CA TYR A 230 9.92 9.93 -1.43
C TYR A 230 9.25 9.23 -0.23
N MET A 231 8.12 9.73 0.26
CA MET A 231 7.38 9.07 1.34
C MET A 231 6.98 7.65 0.96
N ALA A 232 6.43 7.45 -0.25
CA ALA A 232 6.05 6.13 -0.74
C ALA A 232 7.25 5.16 -0.77
N GLN A 233 8.40 5.62 -1.25
CA GLN A 233 9.64 4.84 -1.26
C GLN A 233 10.18 4.56 0.14
N LEU A 234 10.17 5.55 1.04
CA LEU A 234 10.61 5.41 2.43
C LEU A 234 9.82 4.31 3.14
N ILE A 235 8.51 4.29 2.95
CA ILE A 235 7.66 3.23 3.53
C ILE A 235 8.05 1.85 2.98
N ILE A 236 8.37 1.72 1.69
CA ILE A 236 8.80 0.43 1.11
C ILE A 236 10.11 -0.01 1.76
N VAL A 237 11.10 0.88 1.86
CA VAL A 237 12.41 0.60 2.46
C VAL A 237 12.27 0.14 3.91
N GLU A 238 11.57 0.91 4.74
CA GLU A 238 11.44 0.57 6.15
C GLU A 238 10.66 -0.73 6.38
N LYS A 239 9.57 -0.96 5.63
CA LYS A 239 8.80 -2.21 5.77
C LYS A 239 9.62 -3.44 5.40
N TRP A 240 10.51 -3.32 4.41
CA TRP A 240 11.43 -4.40 4.08
C TRP A 240 12.40 -4.69 5.23
N LEU A 241 12.97 -3.65 5.84
CA LEU A 241 13.89 -3.78 6.98
C LEU A 241 13.22 -4.36 8.23
N GLU A 242 11.96 -3.97 8.51
CA GLU A 242 11.18 -4.52 9.61
C GLU A 242 10.97 -6.04 9.48
N LEU A 243 10.72 -6.52 8.25
CA LEU A 243 10.57 -7.95 7.98
C LEU A 243 11.89 -8.71 8.14
N ASP A 244 13.00 -8.14 7.68
CA ASP A 244 14.32 -8.76 7.83
C ASP A 244 14.73 -8.85 9.31
N ARG A 245 14.44 -7.81 10.10
CA ARG A 245 14.64 -7.84 11.55
C ARG A 245 13.85 -8.95 12.22
N LYS A 246 12.53 -9.06 11.95
CA LYS A 246 11.69 -10.12 12.51
C LYS A 246 12.20 -11.51 12.13
N LYS A 247 12.69 -11.67 10.91
CA LYS A 247 13.33 -12.91 10.45
C LYS A 247 14.63 -13.19 11.21
N GLY A 248 15.47 -12.18 11.42
CA GLY A 248 16.69 -12.29 12.24
C GLY A 248 16.40 -12.71 13.68
N GLU A 249 15.39 -12.11 14.30
CA GLU A 249 14.93 -12.45 15.65
C GLU A 249 14.47 -13.92 15.74
N GLN A 250 13.67 -14.39 14.76
CA GLN A 250 13.24 -15.80 14.68
C GLN A 250 14.41 -16.79 14.56
N ILE A 251 15.44 -16.46 13.77
CA ILE A 251 16.64 -17.30 13.62
C ILE A 251 17.43 -17.38 14.93
N VAL A 252 17.58 -16.25 15.65
CA VAL A 252 18.26 -16.24 16.95
C VAL A 252 17.49 -17.11 17.96
N GLU A 253 16.17 -17.00 18.00
CA GLU A 253 15.34 -17.83 18.88
C GLU A 253 15.42 -19.32 18.56
N SER A 254 15.50 -19.71 17.28
CA SER A 254 15.65 -21.13 16.90
C SER A 254 17.01 -21.67 17.33
N ILE A 255 18.09 -20.90 17.19
CA ILE A 255 19.43 -21.30 17.65
C ILE A 255 19.46 -21.48 19.17
N VAL A 256 18.84 -20.58 19.94
CA VAL A 256 18.80 -20.67 21.42
C VAL A 256 18.00 -21.91 21.87
N LYS A 257 16.92 -22.26 21.16
CA LYS A 257 16.12 -23.47 21.44
C LYS A 257 16.85 -24.76 21.07
N GLU A 258 17.67 -24.76 20.02
CA GLU A 258 18.48 -25.92 19.63
C GLU A 258 19.72 -26.11 20.54
N ALA A 259 20.19 -25.04 21.17
CA ALA A 259 21.31 -25.05 22.11
C ALA A 259 20.90 -25.32 23.57
N SER A 260 19.60 -25.50 23.85
CA SER A 260 19.03 -25.80 25.17
C SER A 260 18.54 -27.24 25.25
#